data_AF-A0A1Q9CYZ2-F1
#
_entry.id   AF-A0A1Q9CYZ2-F1
#
_cell.length_a   1.000
_cell.length_b   1.000
_cell.length_c   1.000
_cell.angle_alpha   90.00
_cell.angle_beta   90.00
_cell.angle_gamma   90.00
#
_symmetry.space_group_name_H-M   'P 1'
#
loop_
_entity.id
_entity.type
_entity.pdbx_description
1 polymer ?
#
loop_
_entity_poly.entity_id
_entity_poly.type
_entity_poly.pdbx_seq_one_letter_code
_entity_poly.pdbx_strand_id
1 'polypeptide(L)'
;MTVDVQRSGLYCVVSLLTAKAKAKGRGQGKAKAESVRQQARHEAKEVTRASRGRRRAHGKEEAINETRQRLRTKLLQRQLTRGPAAKPGEERRGVLVELAKLQTEAGQQRSAIKLLQEALDMSPDDTDFQVRTPLLALYMDRAMTEEASSMLKGPLFEMGADAEAASNAKTEAATVGLYSLALLSYIKIHVLQDCKKKDRDGKKAEVLQRLQAAHRHNPFVAEYIAFAPAFEQDFPLGCELPPAASEGILERKLLEALRYCCQLGGRGQISVWQDSGPFVRKFVREALFEGEAGPDATTDVKGDETEVDEPPPLPPLPAASSQEPPVLTRWRRAREAAMQLWASDIATEAGLGEGQEECEEEEVSFTDDDAVDDDVC
;
A
#
# COMPACT_ATOMS: atom_id res chain seq x y z
N MET A 1 31.52 23.86 -12.37
CA MET A 1 30.79 22.79 -13.07
C MET A 1 29.43 22.66 -12.42
N THR A 2 28.47 23.41 -12.94
CA THR A 2 27.07 23.43 -12.50
C THR A 2 26.34 22.32 -13.23
N VAL A 3 25.88 21.30 -12.50
CA VAL A 3 25.04 20.24 -13.05
C VAL A 3 23.59 20.65 -12.85
N ASP A 4 22.93 20.97 -13.96
CA ASP A 4 21.49 21.18 -14.05
C ASP A 4 20.75 19.88 -13.69
N VAL A 5 20.02 19.90 -12.58
CA VAL A 5 19.13 18.81 -12.18
C VAL A 5 17.79 19.04 -12.87
N GLN A 6 17.53 18.26 -13.92
CA GLN A 6 16.21 18.12 -14.52
C GLN A 6 15.23 17.57 -13.49
N ARG A 7 14.32 18.43 -13.02
CA ARG A 7 13.10 18.03 -12.31
C ARG A 7 12.02 17.65 -13.34
N SER A 8 11.98 16.38 -13.72
CA SER A 8 10.73 15.71 -14.11
C SER A 8 10.10 15.16 -12.81
N GLY A 9 8.81 15.25 -12.53
CA GLY A 9 7.65 15.31 -13.40
C GLY A 9 6.74 14.12 -13.06
N LEU A 10 6.32 13.98 -11.80
CA LEU A 10 5.37 12.94 -11.37
C LEU A 10 4.28 13.59 -10.50
N TYR A 11 3.33 14.21 -11.19
CA TYR A 11 1.98 14.41 -10.70
C TYR A 11 1.03 13.92 -11.81
N CYS A 12 0.05 13.11 -11.41
CA CYS A 12 -1.23 12.91 -12.12
C CYS A 12 -1.23 11.99 -13.36
N VAL A 13 -1.30 10.68 -13.15
CA VAL A 13 -1.65 9.70 -14.21
C VAL A 13 -3.18 9.48 -14.33
N VAL A 14 -4.02 10.10 -13.49
CA VAL A 14 -5.47 9.88 -13.51
C VAL A 14 -6.28 11.02 -14.17
N SER A 15 -5.68 11.87 -15.03
CA SER A 15 -6.44 13.00 -15.63
C SER A 15 -6.10 13.40 -17.09
N LEU A 16 -5.49 12.52 -17.90
CA LEU A 16 -5.16 12.87 -19.30
C LEU A 16 -5.81 11.94 -20.34
N LEU A 17 -7.13 11.78 -20.26
CA LEU A 17 -7.97 11.40 -21.40
C LEU A 17 -9.07 12.46 -21.63
N THR A 18 -8.66 13.67 -22.00
CA THR A 18 -9.52 14.58 -22.77
C THR A 18 -8.71 15.27 -23.89
N ALA A 19 -8.82 14.65 -25.07
CA ALA A 19 -8.85 15.22 -26.41
C ALA A 19 -7.97 16.44 -26.76
N LYS A 20 -6.99 16.16 -27.64
CA LYS A 20 -6.29 17.14 -28.48
C LYS A 20 -7.08 17.33 -29.79
N ALA A 21 -7.98 18.31 -29.84
CA ALA A 21 -8.61 18.76 -31.09
C ALA A 21 -8.10 20.18 -31.44
N LYS A 22 -7.17 20.25 -32.41
CA LYS A 22 -6.71 21.51 -33.02
C LYS A 22 -7.68 21.86 -34.15
N ALA A 23 -8.66 22.73 -33.89
CA ALA A 23 -9.47 23.36 -34.94
C ALA A 23 -9.17 24.86 -35.00
N LYS A 24 -8.65 25.30 -36.14
CA LYS A 24 -8.25 26.67 -36.45
C LYS A 24 -9.49 27.42 -36.96
N GLY A 25 -10.32 27.93 -36.05
CA GLY A 25 -11.50 28.76 -36.37
C GLY A 25 -11.33 30.19 -35.87
N ARG A 26 -11.07 31.14 -36.78
CA ARG A 26 -11.09 32.58 -36.50
C ARG A 26 -12.54 33.07 -36.47
N GLY A 27 -12.94 33.73 -35.37
CA GLY A 27 -14.00 34.73 -35.36
C GLY A 27 -15.40 34.24 -35.01
N GLN A 28 -15.72 34.19 -33.71
CA GLN A 28 -17.03 34.42 -33.06
C GLN A 28 -16.98 33.84 -31.62
N GLY A 29 -16.20 34.45 -30.72
CA GLY A 29 -15.87 33.83 -29.42
C GLY A 29 -16.12 34.66 -28.16
N LYS A 30 -16.55 35.92 -28.26
CA LYS A 30 -16.64 36.77 -27.05
C LYS A 30 -17.84 36.43 -26.15
N ALA A 31 -18.99 36.05 -26.71
CA ALA A 31 -20.16 35.69 -25.90
C ALA A 31 -20.03 34.32 -25.20
N LYS A 32 -19.41 33.32 -25.85
CA LYS A 32 -19.20 31.99 -25.25
C LYS A 32 -18.15 32.00 -24.13
N ALA A 33 -17.13 32.87 -24.19
CA ALA A 33 -16.11 32.98 -23.15
C ALA A 33 -16.65 33.53 -21.82
N GLU A 34 -17.69 34.39 -21.88
CA GLU A 34 -18.32 34.96 -20.69
C GLU A 34 -19.22 33.93 -19.98
N SER A 35 -19.94 33.11 -20.75
CA SER A 35 -20.73 31.98 -20.23
C SER A 35 -19.86 30.95 -19.50
N VAL A 36 -18.71 30.58 -20.06
CA VAL A 36 -17.78 29.62 -19.42
C VAL A 36 -17.18 30.19 -18.14
N ARG A 37 -16.88 31.49 -18.09
CA ARG A 37 -16.41 32.15 -16.86
C ARG A 37 -17.48 32.24 -15.78
N GLN A 38 -18.74 32.45 -16.15
CA GLN A 38 -19.84 32.47 -15.18
C GLN A 38 -20.11 31.06 -14.64
N GLN A 39 -20.03 30.03 -15.47
CA GLN A 39 -20.20 28.64 -15.06
C GLN A 39 -19.07 28.19 -14.12
N ALA A 40 -17.81 28.49 -14.43
CA ALA A 40 -16.68 28.22 -13.54
C ALA A 40 -16.80 28.96 -12.18
N ARG A 41 -17.36 30.17 -12.17
CA ARG A 41 -17.63 30.91 -10.92
C ARG A 41 -18.78 30.29 -10.13
N HIS A 42 -19.80 29.75 -10.80
CA HIS A 42 -20.91 29.06 -10.16
C HIS A 42 -20.43 27.74 -9.53
N GLU A 43 -19.68 26.94 -10.27
CA GLU A 43 -19.08 25.69 -9.78
C GLU A 43 -18.12 25.94 -8.60
N ALA A 44 -17.26 26.96 -8.69
CA ALA A 44 -16.40 27.35 -7.56
C ALA A 44 -17.21 27.80 -6.32
N LYS A 45 -18.37 28.45 -6.50
CA LYS A 45 -19.28 28.82 -5.41
C LYS A 45 -19.99 27.61 -4.83
N GLU A 46 -20.33 26.60 -5.62
CA GLU A 46 -20.93 25.37 -5.13
C GLU A 46 -19.94 24.50 -4.37
N VAL A 47 -18.70 24.35 -4.85
CA VAL A 47 -17.63 23.64 -4.13
C VAL A 47 -17.32 24.33 -2.79
N THR A 48 -17.33 25.67 -2.76
CA THR A 48 -17.15 26.42 -1.49
C THR A 48 -18.38 26.39 -0.58
N ARG A 49 -19.60 26.29 -1.11
CA ARG A 49 -20.82 26.06 -0.30
C ARG A 49 -20.88 24.64 0.26
N ALA A 50 -20.56 23.62 -0.53
CA ALA A 50 -20.52 22.22 -0.09
C ALA A 50 -19.47 22.00 1.00
N SER A 51 -18.28 22.61 0.87
CA SER A 51 -17.25 22.57 1.92
C SER A 51 -17.62 23.39 3.16
N ARG A 52 -18.37 24.49 3.04
CA ARG A 52 -18.91 25.24 4.19
C ARG A 52 -20.07 24.52 4.88
N GLY A 53 -20.88 23.75 4.14
CA GLY A 53 -21.93 22.89 4.69
C GLY A 53 -21.37 21.76 5.54
N ARG A 54 -20.31 21.09 5.07
CA ARG A 54 -19.61 20.06 5.86
C ARG A 54 -18.97 20.60 7.14
N ARG A 55 -18.44 21.84 7.13
CA ARG A 55 -17.86 22.47 8.33
C ARG A 55 -18.86 22.78 9.45
N ARG A 56 -20.18 22.80 9.16
CA ARG A 56 -21.22 23.11 10.17
C ARG A 56 -21.82 21.86 10.80
N ALA A 57 -21.43 20.67 10.35
CA ALA A 57 -21.89 19.39 10.87
C ALA A 57 -20.79 18.63 11.64
N HIS A 58 -19.69 19.29 12.00
CA HIS A 58 -18.76 18.71 12.97
C HIS A 58 -19.48 18.63 14.32
N GLY A 59 -19.65 17.41 14.83
CA GLY A 59 -20.25 17.19 16.14
C GLY A 59 -19.53 18.04 17.20
N LYS A 60 -20.24 18.44 18.26
CA LYS A 60 -19.63 19.16 19.39
C LYS A 60 -18.35 18.48 19.89
N GLU A 61 -18.32 17.16 19.83
CA GLU A 61 -17.18 16.32 20.20
C GLU A 61 -15.97 16.46 19.26
N GLU A 62 -16.18 16.44 17.94
CA GLU A 62 -15.10 16.65 16.96
C GLU A 62 -14.46 18.03 17.12
N ALA A 63 -15.26 19.07 17.33
CA ALA A 63 -14.74 20.42 17.56
C ALA A 63 -13.93 20.53 18.86
N ILE A 64 -14.34 19.81 19.91
CA ILE A 64 -13.58 19.72 21.17
C ILE A 64 -12.26 18.98 20.93
N ASN A 65 -12.28 17.85 20.22
CA ASN A 65 -11.10 17.06 19.92
C ASN A 65 -10.11 17.84 19.04
N GLU A 66 -10.59 18.53 18.01
CA GLU A 66 -9.76 19.41 17.17
C GLU A 66 -9.12 20.54 18.00
N THR A 67 -9.88 21.16 18.91
CA THR A 67 -9.36 22.21 19.79
C THR A 67 -8.29 21.65 20.75
N ARG A 68 -8.51 20.47 21.33
CA ARG A 68 -7.53 19.77 22.18
C ARG A 68 -6.25 19.46 21.40
N GLN A 69 -6.37 18.97 20.17
CA GLN A 69 -5.24 18.67 19.31
C GLN A 69 -4.43 19.94 19.01
N ARG A 70 -5.09 21.04 18.62
CA ARG A 70 -4.44 22.34 18.36
C ARG A 70 -3.71 22.88 19.59
N LEU A 71 -4.30 22.77 20.78
CA LEU A 71 -3.66 23.20 22.03
C LEU A 71 -2.44 22.34 22.35
N ARG A 72 -2.52 21.01 22.17
CA ARG A 72 -1.40 20.08 22.34
C ARG A 72 -0.26 20.40 21.38
N THR A 73 -0.54 20.62 20.09
CA THR A 73 0.45 21.04 19.09
C THR A 73 1.16 22.33 19.51
N LYS A 74 0.41 23.36 19.94
CA LYS A 74 0.99 24.64 20.41
C LYS A 74 1.84 24.46 21.65
N LEU A 75 1.44 23.59 22.57
CA LEU A 75 2.20 23.28 23.78
C LEU A 75 3.54 22.63 23.42
N LEU A 76 3.53 21.59 22.59
CA LEU A 76 4.75 20.90 22.14
C LEU A 76 5.69 21.84 21.36
N GLN A 77 5.16 22.68 20.46
CA GLN A 77 5.95 23.70 19.75
C GLN A 77 6.58 24.71 20.72
N ARG A 78 5.85 25.11 21.77
CA ARG A 78 6.40 25.95 22.85
C ARG A 78 7.49 25.23 23.63
N GLN A 79 7.34 23.93 23.88
CA GLN A 79 8.38 23.14 24.57
C GLN A 79 9.66 23.02 23.74
N LEU A 80 9.56 22.92 22.42
CA LEU A 80 10.71 22.91 21.51
C LEU A 80 11.40 24.28 21.43
N THR A 81 10.63 25.37 21.40
CA THR A 81 11.18 26.73 21.27
C THR A 81 11.69 27.33 22.59
N ARG A 82 11.10 26.96 23.74
CA ARG A 82 11.49 27.45 25.06
C ARG A 82 12.46 26.52 25.80
N GLY A 83 12.65 25.30 25.32
CA GLY A 83 13.58 24.36 25.95
C GLY A 83 14.99 24.97 25.93
N PRO A 84 15.69 25.09 27.07
CA PRO A 84 17.12 25.34 27.01
C PRO A 84 17.74 24.22 26.18
N ALA A 85 18.82 24.51 25.45
CA ALA A 85 19.64 23.50 24.75
C ALA A 85 20.15 22.36 25.67
N ALA A 86 19.85 22.44 26.97
CA ALA A 86 20.20 21.53 28.04
C ALA A 86 19.09 20.53 28.44
N LYS A 87 17.94 20.45 27.75
CA LYS A 87 17.06 19.27 27.96
C LYS A 87 17.79 18.01 27.49
N PRO A 88 17.63 16.86 28.18
CA PRO A 88 18.17 15.59 27.71
C PRO A 88 17.71 15.35 26.27
N GLY A 89 18.62 14.90 25.39
CA GLY A 89 18.30 14.67 23.98
C GLY A 89 17.07 13.77 23.79
N GLU A 90 16.87 12.84 24.72
CA GLU A 90 15.72 11.91 24.74
C GLU A 90 14.37 12.61 24.95
N GLU A 91 14.27 13.60 25.85
CA GLU A 91 13.02 14.35 26.05
C GLU A 91 12.65 15.15 24.80
N ARG A 92 13.64 15.78 24.18
CA ARG A 92 13.42 16.55 22.95
C ARG A 92 13.04 15.63 21.80
N ARG A 93 13.68 14.46 21.66
CA ARG A 93 13.28 13.40 20.72
C ARG A 93 11.82 13.01 20.94
N GLY A 94 11.42 12.73 22.18
CA GLY A 94 10.02 12.39 22.51
C GLY A 94 9.02 13.48 22.10
N VAL A 95 9.35 14.75 22.33
CA VAL A 95 8.50 15.88 21.90
C VAL A 95 8.40 15.98 20.37
N LEU A 96 9.49 15.74 19.64
CA LEU A 96 9.49 15.73 18.17
C LEU A 96 8.61 14.60 17.62
N VAL A 97 8.73 13.39 18.16
CA VAL A 97 7.92 12.22 17.77
C VAL A 97 6.44 12.45 18.00
N GLU A 98 6.07 12.96 19.18
CA GLU A 98 4.69 13.31 19.52
C GLU A 98 4.13 14.40 18.61
N LEU A 99 4.94 15.43 18.31
CA LEU A 99 4.52 16.49 17.40
C LEU A 99 4.34 15.98 15.97
N ALA A 100 5.23 15.09 15.50
CA ALA A 100 5.13 14.45 14.20
C ALA A 100 3.85 13.62 14.10
N LYS A 101 3.50 12.85 15.14
CA LYS A 101 2.25 12.08 15.20
C LYS A 101 1.03 12.98 15.01
N LEU A 102 0.93 14.08 15.76
CA LEU A 102 -0.17 15.04 15.63
C LEU A 102 -0.23 15.69 14.23
N GLN A 103 0.93 15.95 13.62
CA GLN A 103 0.99 16.50 12.26
C GLN A 103 0.54 15.49 11.20
N THR A 104 0.88 14.22 11.35
CA THR A 104 0.38 13.14 10.49
C THR A 104 -1.13 13.02 10.59
N GLU A 105 -1.68 13.01 11.81
CA GLU A 105 -3.14 13.00 12.05
C GLU A 105 -3.85 14.23 11.43
N ALA A 106 -3.17 15.38 11.40
CA ALA A 106 -3.66 16.59 10.76
C ALA A 106 -3.44 16.65 9.23
N GLY A 107 -2.93 15.58 8.60
CA GLY A 107 -2.61 15.52 7.18
C GLY A 107 -1.38 16.32 6.74
N GLN A 108 -0.58 16.82 7.68
CA GLN A 108 0.62 17.63 7.44
C GLN A 108 1.89 16.77 7.31
N GLN A 109 1.85 15.77 6.42
CA GLN A 109 2.91 14.77 6.27
C GLN A 109 4.32 15.36 6.04
N ARG A 110 4.46 16.42 5.23
CA ARG A 110 5.78 17.05 4.97
C ARG A 110 6.42 17.61 6.24
N SER A 111 5.60 18.17 7.12
CA SER A 111 6.06 18.71 8.39
C SER A 111 6.44 17.56 9.33
N ALA A 112 5.63 16.50 9.37
CA ALA A 112 5.88 15.31 10.19
C ALA A 112 7.19 14.61 9.79
N ILE A 113 7.47 14.49 8.48
CA ILE A 113 8.73 13.94 7.96
C ILE A 113 9.93 14.72 8.48
N LYS A 114 9.90 16.05 8.40
CA LYS A 114 11.01 16.89 8.89
C LYS A 114 11.26 16.70 10.40
N LEU A 115 10.19 16.60 11.18
CA LEU A 115 10.30 16.37 12.62
C LEU A 115 10.88 14.99 12.96
N LEU A 116 10.49 13.95 12.21
CA LEU A 116 11.04 12.60 12.41
C LEU A 116 12.49 12.51 11.92
N GLN A 117 12.86 13.19 10.84
CA GLN A 117 14.26 13.32 10.42
C GLN A 117 15.09 13.98 11.52
N GLU A 118 14.63 15.11 12.08
CA GLU A 118 15.31 15.77 13.21
C GLU A 118 15.39 14.84 14.44
N ALA A 119 14.33 14.08 14.74
CA ALA A 119 14.34 13.12 15.84
C ALA A 119 15.33 11.96 15.62
N LEU A 120 15.50 11.51 14.38
CA LEU A 120 16.44 10.45 14.00
C LEU A 120 17.89 10.95 14.06
N ASP A 121 18.15 12.19 13.64
CA ASP A 121 19.47 12.80 13.76
C ASP A 121 19.94 12.87 15.22
N MET A 122 19.01 12.98 16.18
CA MET A 122 19.31 12.97 17.61
C MET A 122 19.59 11.58 18.18
N SER A 123 19.03 10.52 17.59
CA SER A 123 19.24 9.14 18.01
C SER A 123 19.31 8.24 16.77
N PRO A 124 20.47 8.19 16.09
CA PRO A 124 20.60 7.48 14.83
C PRO A 124 20.28 5.99 14.94
N ASP A 125 20.57 5.38 16.08
CA ASP A 125 20.37 3.94 16.30
C ASP A 125 18.89 3.56 16.42
N ASP A 126 18.04 4.47 16.91
CA ASP A 126 16.58 4.30 17.07
C ASP A 126 16.17 2.88 17.52
N THR A 127 16.77 2.40 18.61
CA THR A 127 16.71 0.98 19.03
C THR A 127 15.31 0.48 19.41
N ASP A 128 14.36 1.40 19.60
CA ASP A 128 12.95 1.16 19.92
C ASP A 128 12.02 1.33 18.70
N PHE A 129 12.54 1.71 17.54
CA PHE A 129 11.82 1.92 16.27
C PHE A 129 10.72 2.97 16.31
N GLN A 130 10.74 3.87 17.31
CA GLN A 130 9.72 4.90 17.43
C GLN A 130 9.83 5.99 16.37
N VAL A 131 10.98 6.13 15.69
CA VAL A 131 11.20 7.15 14.66
C VAL A 131 11.29 6.54 13.26
N ARG A 132 12.09 5.49 13.06
CA ARG A 132 12.35 4.85 11.76
C ARG A 132 11.08 4.25 11.17
N THR A 133 10.31 3.49 11.94
CA THR A 133 9.06 2.87 11.46
C THR A 133 8.05 3.89 10.94
N PRO A 134 7.66 4.93 11.71
CA PRO A 134 6.71 5.91 11.21
C PRO A 134 7.27 6.79 10.09
N LEU A 135 8.57 7.04 10.05
CA LEU A 135 9.21 7.76 8.95
C LEU A 135 9.19 6.92 7.66
N LEU A 136 9.40 5.60 7.76
CA LEU A 136 9.36 4.68 6.62
C LEU A 136 7.95 4.66 6.02
N ALA A 137 6.94 4.57 6.88
CA ALA A 137 5.55 4.65 6.44
C ALA A 137 5.27 5.96 5.68
N LEU A 138 5.67 7.11 6.21
CA LEU A 138 5.48 8.40 5.54
C LEU A 138 6.25 8.54 4.22
N TYR A 139 7.42 7.92 4.08
CA TYR A 139 8.14 7.88 2.82
C TYR A 139 7.41 7.05 1.77
N MET A 140 6.93 5.86 2.16
CA MET A 140 6.13 4.99 1.30
C MET A 140 4.85 5.70 0.82
N ASP A 141 4.13 6.37 1.73
CA ASP A 141 2.89 7.12 1.43
C ASP A 141 3.08 8.21 0.38
N ARG A 142 4.26 8.83 0.41
CA ARG A 142 4.60 9.92 -0.51
C ARG A 142 5.30 9.42 -1.77
N ALA A 143 5.36 8.10 -1.98
CA ALA A 143 6.10 7.45 -3.05
C ALA A 143 7.57 7.92 -3.14
N MET A 144 8.18 8.20 -1.99
CA MET A 144 9.61 8.57 -1.87
C MET A 144 10.43 7.29 -1.72
N THR A 145 10.52 6.54 -2.82
CA THR A 145 11.04 5.15 -2.86
C THR A 145 12.53 5.05 -2.54
N GLU A 146 13.32 6.06 -2.91
CA GLU A 146 14.77 6.09 -2.65
C GLU A 146 15.06 6.29 -1.16
N GLU A 147 14.37 7.24 -0.53
CA GLU A 147 14.49 7.50 0.90
C GLU A 147 13.98 6.31 1.72
N ALA A 148 12.85 5.72 1.33
CA ALA A 148 12.33 4.49 1.94
C ALA A 148 13.32 3.33 1.79
N SER A 149 13.90 3.12 0.60
CA SER A 149 14.91 2.10 0.36
C SER A 149 16.17 2.34 1.19
N SER A 150 16.62 3.59 1.30
CA SER A 150 17.79 3.94 2.12
C SER A 150 17.57 3.64 3.61
N MET A 151 16.34 3.79 4.11
CA MET A 151 16.03 3.46 5.51
C MET A 151 16.00 1.96 5.78
N LEU A 152 15.68 1.17 4.76
CA LEU A 152 15.72 -0.29 4.81
C LEU A 152 17.13 -0.86 4.65
N LYS A 153 18.15 -0.03 4.40
CA LYS A 153 19.56 -0.41 4.43
C LYS A 153 20.11 -0.22 5.85
N GLY A 154 20.85 -1.21 6.34
CA GLY A 154 21.51 -1.14 7.65
C GLY A 154 21.19 -2.32 8.57
N PRO A 155 21.91 -2.41 9.71
CA PRO A 155 21.98 -3.62 10.54
C PRO A 155 20.61 -4.11 11.01
N LEU A 156 19.65 -3.20 11.16
CA LEU A 156 18.33 -3.54 11.64
C LEU A 156 17.52 -4.45 10.70
N PHE A 157 17.61 -4.21 9.40
CA PHE A 157 16.89 -4.96 8.38
C PHE A 157 17.80 -6.01 7.70
N GLU A 158 19.11 -5.93 7.94
CA GLU A 158 20.12 -6.90 7.52
C GLU A 158 20.33 -8.04 8.53
N MET A 159 20.09 -7.80 9.83
CA MET A 159 20.03 -8.88 10.83
C MET A 159 18.70 -9.62 10.72
N GLY A 160 18.61 -10.50 9.73
CA GLY A 160 17.51 -11.44 9.61
C GLY A 160 17.33 -12.24 10.90
N ALA A 161 16.08 -12.32 11.35
CA ALA A 161 15.44 -13.41 12.11
C ALA A 161 16.08 -13.99 13.39
N ASP A 162 17.31 -13.64 13.80
CA ASP A 162 18.01 -14.26 14.94
C ASP A 162 17.89 -13.44 16.23
N ALA A 163 16.76 -12.75 16.41
CA ALA A 163 16.44 -12.00 17.62
C ALA A 163 15.22 -12.61 18.33
N GLU A 164 15.33 -13.86 18.77
CA GLU A 164 14.31 -14.54 19.60
C GLU A 164 14.03 -13.85 20.95
N ALA A 165 14.80 -12.83 21.33
CA ALA A 165 14.62 -12.03 22.55
C ALA A 165 14.23 -10.55 22.26
N ALA A 166 13.44 -10.32 21.22
CA ALA A 166 13.10 -8.97 20.78
C ALA A 166 11.75 -8.48 21.39
N SER A 167 11.78 -7.31 22.04
CA SER A 167 10.59 -6.60 22.54
C SER A 167 9.52 -6.39 21.45
N ASN A 168 8.23 -6.29 21.82
CA ASN A 168 7.11 -6.09 20.86
C ASN A 168 7.33 -4.99 19.80
N ALA A 169 8.04 -3.90 20.12
CA ALA A 169 8.36 -2.84 19.15
C ALA A 169 9.26 -3.33 18.00
N LYS A 170 10.12 -4.32 18.26
CA LYS A 170 11.02 -4.92 17.27
C LYS A 170 10.28 -5.86 16.32
N THR A 171 9.26 -6.58 16.81
CA THR A 171 8.49 -7.49 15.94
C THR A 171 7.65 -6.69 14.95
N GLU A 172 6.97 -5.63 15.42
CA GLU A 172 6.21 -4.71 14.56
C GLU A 172 7.11 -4.02 13.53
N ALA A 173 8.27 -3.52 13.94
CA ALA A 173 9.24 -2.92 13.02
C ALA A 173 9.76 -3.93 11.97
N ALA A 174 9.99 -5.18 12.36
CA ALA A 174 10.38 -6.25 11.45
C ALA A 174 9.26 -6.56 10.43
N THR A 175 8.00 -6.65 10.88
CA THR A 175 6.84 -6.79 9.99
C THR A 175 6.78 -5.64 8.98
N VAL A 176 6.87 -4.40 9.46
CA VAL A 176 6.86 -3.21 8.60
C VAL A 176 8.01 -3.26 7.60
N GLY A 177 9.22 -3.57 8.06
CA GLY A 177 10.42 -3.63 7.22
C GLY A 177 10.33 -4.68 6.12
N LEU A 178 9.99 -5.92 6.48
CA LEU A 178 9.92 -7.04 5.56
C LEU A 178 8.86 -6.82 4.47
N TYR A 179 7.66 -6.39 4.86
CA TYR A 179 6.60 -6.12 3.88
C TYR A 179 6.88 -4.86 3.04
N SER A 180 7.48 -3.81 3.62
CA SER A 180 7.89 -2.62 2.85
C SER A 180 8.97 -2.97 1.82
N LEU A 181 9.93 -3.82 2.19
CA LEU A 181 10.99 -4.27 1.30
C LEU A 181 10.44 -5.12 0.15
N ALA A 182 9.53 -6.06 0.45
CA ALA A 182 8.84 -6.86 -0.56
C ALA A 182 8.05 -5.96 -1.54
N LEU A 183 7.31 -4.99 -1.01
CA LEU A 183 6.54 -4.03 -1.82
C LEU A 183 7.42 -3.18 -2.73
N LEU A 184 8.48 -2.58 -2.20
CA LEU A 184 9.39 -1.74 -2.99
C LEU A 184 10.06 -2.54 -4.11
N SER A 185 10.39 -3.80 -3.83
CA SER A 185 10.94 -4.72 -4.83
C SER A 185 9.90 -4.97 -5.93
N TYR A 186 8.65 -5.27 -5.54
CA TYR A 186 7.55 -5.46 -6.47
C TYR A 186 7.35 -4.23 -7.36
N ILE A 187 7.24 -3.03 -6.78
CA ILE A 187 7.04 -1.77 -7.51
C ILE A 187 8.17 -1.56 -8.52
N LYS A 188 9.42 -1.71 -8.08
CA LYS A 188 10.59 -1.54 -8.94
C LYS A 188 10.58 -2.47 -10.16
N ILE A 189 10.17 -3.72 -9.96
CA ILE A 189 10.26 -4.77 -10.99
C ILE A 189 9.02 -4.81 -11.88
N HIS A 190 7.83 -4.75 -11.30
CA HIS A 190 6.56 -4.94 -12.01
C HIS A 190 5.92 -3.64 -12.46
N VAL A 191 6.06 -2.55 -11.69
CA VAL A 191 5.41 -1.27 -11.99
C VAL A 191 6.34 -0.34 -12.77
N LEU A 192 7.56 -0.12 -12.26
CA LEU A 192 8.53 0.78 -12.90
C LEU A 192 9.28 0.11 -14.06
N GLN A 193 9.30 -1.22 -14.11
CA GLN A 193 10.01 -2.01 -15.12
C GLN A 193 11.50 -1.64 -15.21
N ASP A 194 12.14 -1.33 -14.08
CA ASP A 194 13.55 -0.92 -13.97
C ASP A 194 14.56 -2.06 -14.26
N CYS A 195 14.11 -3.09 -14.98
CA CYS A 195 14.80 -4.35 -15.17
C CYS A 195 14.83 -4.70 -16.65
N LYS A 196 16.00 -5.04 -17.17
CA LYS A 196 16.11 -5.60 -18.52
C LYS A 196 15.28 -6.89 -18.58
N LYS A 197 14.63 -7.14 -19.72
CA LYS A 197 13.78 -8.35 -19.92
C LYS A 197 14.49 -9.65 -19.53
N LYS A 198 15.80 -9.74 -19.78
CA LYS A 198 16.66 -10.90 -19.43
C LYS A 198 16.85 -11.12 -17.93
N ASP A 199 16.70 -10.08 -17.11
CA ASP A 199 16.91 -10.15 -15.66
C ASP A 199 15.59 -10.23 -14.88
N ARG A 200 14.45 -10.20 -15.58
CA ARG A 200 13.13 -10.07 -14.96
C ARG A 200 12.79 -11.28 -14.10
N ASP A 201 13.11 -12.48 -14.56
CA ASP A 201 12.77 -13.72 -13.86
C ASP A 201 13.59 -13.89 -12.58
N GLY A 202 14.90 -13.63 -12.64
CA GLY A 202 15.75 -13.65 -11.44
C GLY A 202 15.32 -12.62 -10.39
N LYS A 203 14.91 -11.43 -10.84
CA LYS A 203 14.37 -10.40 -9.94
C LYS A 203 12.97 -10.73 -9.42
N LYS A 204 12.12 -11.39 -10.22
CA LYS A 204 10.83 -11.92 -9.76
C LYS A 204 11.06 -12.93 -8.62
N ALA A 205 12.01 -13.83 -8.76
CA ALA A 205 12.39 -14.77 -7.70
C ALA A 205 12.85 -14.05 -6.42
N GLU A 206 13.60 -12.95 -6.53
CA GLU A 206 13.98 -12.11 -5.39
C GLU A 206 12.77 -11.50 -4.67
N VAL A 207 11.76 -11.01 -5.42
CA VAL A 207 10.50 -10.50 -4.83
C VAL A 207 9.77 -11.62 -4.09
N LEU A 208 9.64 -12.79 -4.71
CA LEU A 208 8.99 -13.96 -4.11
C LEU A 208 9.69 -14.38 -2.83
N GLN A 209 11.03 -14.46 -2.84
CA GLN A 209 11.82 -14.80 -1.65
C GLN A 209 11.58 -13.79 -0.51
N ARG A 210 11.55 -12.49 -0.81
CA ARG A 210 11.26 -11.44 0.18
C ARG A 210 9.84 -11.55 0.73
N LEU A 211 8.86 -11.80 -0.15
CA LEU A 211 7.47 -11.95 0.24
C LEU A 211 7.25 -13.20 1.11
N GLN A 212 7.90 -14.32 0.78
CA GLN A 212 7.90 -15.53 1.59
C GLN A 212 8.56 -15.31 2.96
N ALA A 213 9.67 -14.57 3.02
CA ALA A 213 10.30 -14.19 4.29
C ALA A 213 9.36 -13.35 5.16
N ALA A 214 8.67 -12.36 4.55
CA ALA A 214 7.66 -11.54 5.23
C ALA A 214 6.48 -12.38 5.75
N HIS A 215 5.97 -13.32 4.93
CA HIS A 215 4.90 -14.24 5.29
C HIS A 215 5.30 -15.15 6.46
N ARG A 216 6.52 -15.72 6.46
CA ARG A 216 7.02 -16.55 7.58
C ARG A 216 7.07 -15.79 8.89
N HIS A 217 7.38 -14.49 8.84
CA HIS A 217 7.39 -13.62 10.01
C HIS A 217 5.97 -13.39 10.53
N ASN A 218 5.06 -12.89 9.68
CA ASN A 218 3.67 -12.64 10.06
C ASN A 218 2.67 -12.97 8.93
N PRO A 219 2.08 -14.18 8.91
CA PRO A 219 1.22 -14.63 7.80
C PRO A 219 -0.11 -13.87 7.74
N PHE A 220 -0.59 -13.31 8.85
CA PHE A 220 -1.84 -12.56 8.90
C PHE A 220 -1.80 -11.29 8.04
N VAL A 221 -0.62 -10.67 7.88
CA VAL A 221 -0.45 -9.51 6.99
C VAL A 221 -0.62 -9.92 5.53
N ALA A 222 -0.03 -11.04 5.11
CA ALA A 222 -0.20 -11.56 3.76
C ALA A 222 -1.66 -11.92 3.46
N GLU A 223 -2.34 -12.56 4.43
CA GLU A 223 -3.77 -12.89 4.34
C GLU A 223 -4.62 -11.62 4.14
N TYR A 224 -4.36 -10.59 4.96
CA TYR A 224 -5.05 -9.30 4.82
C TYR A 224 -4.81 -8.68 3.44
N ILE A 225 -3.56 -8.61 2.98
CA ILE A 225 -3.21 -7.99 1.69
C ILE A 225 -3.86 -8.75 0.52
N ALA A 226 -3.77 -10.07 0.51
CA ALA A 226 -4.31 -10.92 -0.55
C ALA A 226 -5.84 -10.79 -0.68
N PHE A 227 -6.53 -10.66 0.46
CA PHE A 227 -7.99 -10.68 0.54
C PHE A 227 -8.59 -9.38 1.08
N ALA A 228 -7.91 -8.26 0.86
CA ALA A 228 -8.24 -6.96 1.44
C ALA A 228 -9.73 -6.55 1.37
N PRO A 229 -10.47 -6.77 0.25
CA PRO A 229 -11.88 -6.39 0.17
C PRO A 229 -12.80 -7.03 1.24
N ALA A 230 -12.50 -8.24 1.70
CA ALA A 230 -13.24 -8.87 2.79
C ALA A 230 -12.77 -8.33 4.15
N PHE A 231 -11.45 -8.26 4.34
CA PHE A 231 -10.86 -7.81 5.59
C PHE A 231 -11.17 -6.35 5.93
N GLU A 232 -11.26 -5.45 4.95
CA GLU A 232 -11.55 -4.03 5.17
C GLU A 232 -12.97 -3.77 5.68
N GLN A 233 -13.93 -4.64 5.35
CA GLN A 233 -15.31 -4.55 5.87
C GLN A 233 -15.33 -4.81 7.38
N ASP A 234 -14.55 -5.80 7.80
CA ASP A 234 -14.39 -6.18 9.19
C ASP A 234 -13.24 -5.44 9.88
N PHE A 235 -12.37 -4.72 9.21
CA PHE A 235 -11.26 -4.02 9.85
C PHE A 235 -10.99 -2.71 9.11
N PRO A 236 -11.89 -1.72 9.25
CA PRO A 236 -11.72 -0.45 8.56
C PRO A 236 -10.46 0.27 9.06
N LEU A 237 -9.89 1.11 8.18
CA LEU A 237 -8.75 1.96 8.51
C LEU A 237 -9.05 2.80 9.76
N GLY A 238 -8.09 2.82 10.70
CA GLY A 238 -8.22 3.53 11.96
C GLY A 238 -9.12 2.84 13.01
N CYS A 239 -9.51 1.58 12.80
CA CYS A 239 -10.24 0.84 13.84
C CYS A 239 -9.45 0.76 15.16
N GLU A 240 -10.19 0.87 16.27
CA GLU A 240 -9.63 0.69 17.60
C GLU A 240 -9.31 -0.79 17.81
N LEU A 241 -8.04 -1.08 18.11
CA LEU A 241 -7.59 -2.43 18.41
C LEU A 241 -7.47 -2.60 19.92
N PRO A 242 -7.79 -3.79 20.45
CA PRO A 242 -7.62 -4.06 21.86
C PRO A 242 -6.14 -3.91 22.26
N PRO A 243 -5.86 -3.55 23.53
CA PRO A 243 -4.49 -3.49 24.00
C PRO A 243 -3.83 -4.87 23.86
N ALA A 244 -2.52 -4.91 23.57
CA ALA A 244 -1.76 -6.16 23.42
C ALA A 244 -1.51 -6.90 24.76
N ALA A 245 -2.41 -6.76 25.72
CA ALA A 245 -2.38 -7.47 26.99
C ALA A 245 -2.76 -8.96 26.84
N SER A 246 -3.08 -9.42 25.63
CA SER A 246 -3.39 -10.80 25.31
C SER A 246 -2.19 -11.74 25.54
N GLU A 247 -2.43 -12.87 26.21
CA GLU A 247 -1.40 -13.86 26.54
C GLU A 247 -1.04 -14.79 25.37
N GLY A 248 -1.83 -14.83 24.28
CA GLY A 248 -1.61 -15.72 23.14
C GLY A 248 -0.59 -15.21 22.11
N ILE A 249 0.33 -16.08 21.67
CA ILE A 249 1.30 -15.78 20.59
C ILE A 249 0.57 -15.46 19.27
N LEU A 250 -0.46 -16.25 18.92
CA LEU A 250 -1.26 -16.05 17.70
C LEU A 250 -2.00 -14.71 17.74
N GLU A 251 -2.64 -14.40 18.88
CA GLU A 251 -3.35 -13.13 19.06
C GLU A 251 -2.38 -11.95 18.97
N ARG A 252 -1.17 -12.07 19.52
CA ARG A 252 -0.14 -11.03 19.39
C ARG A 252 0.25 -10.80 17.93
N LYS A 253 0.52 -11.86 17.15
CA LYS A 253 0.85 -11.74 15.71
C LYS A 253 -0.30 -11.14 14.92
N LEU A 254 -1.54 -11.53 15.24
CA LEU A 254 -2.74 -10.97 14.63
C LEU A 254 -2.88 -9.47 14.94
N LEU A 255 -2.72 -9.06 16.21
CA LEU A 255 -2.77 -7.65 16.60
C LEU A 255 -1.65 -6.84 15.96
N GLU A 256 -0.47 -7.41 15.82
CA GLU A 256 0.64 -6.80 15.07
C GLU A 256 0.28 -6.60 13.60
N ALA A 257 -0.33 -7.62 12.96
CA ALA A 257 -0.80 -7.52 11.58
C ALA A 257 -1.89 -6.45 11.42
N LEU A 258 -2.85 -6.40 12.35
CA LEU A 258 -3.90 -5.39 12.34
C LEU A 258 -3.36 -3.98 12.61
N ARG A 259 -2.33 -3.82 13.45
CA ARG A 259 -1.65 -2.53 13.62
C ARG A 259 -1.00 -2.10 12.33
N TYR A 260 -0.27 -3.01 11.69
CA TYR A 260 0.33 -2.77 10.38
C TYR A 260 -0.72 -2.35 9.34
N CYS A 261 -1.78 -3.16 9.19
CA CYS A 261 -2.77 -2.98 8.14
C CYS A 261 -3.76 -1.84 8.41
N CYS A 262 -4.18 -1.63 9.66
CA CYS A 262 -5.31 -0.75 9.98
C CYS A 262 -4.87 0.56 10.64
N GLN A 263 -3.85 0.55 11.51
CA GLN A 263 -3.43 1.72 12.28
C GLN A 263 -2.26 2.46 11.63
N LEU A 264 -1.22 1.72 11.26
CA LEU A 264 -0.14 2.22 10.41
C LEU A 264 -0.61 2.39 8.97
N GLY A 265 -1.61 1.62 8.50
CA GLY A 265 -2.25 1.81 7.19
C GLY A 265 -3.04 3.12 7.02
N GLY A 266 -3.43 3.79 8.12
CA GLY A 266 -3.84 5.20 8.09
C GLY A 266 -2.70 6.16 7.69
N ARG A 267 -1.48 5.62 7.62
CA ARG A 267 -0.25 6.16 7.03
C ARG A 267 0.18 5.26 5.85
N GLY A 268 -0.79 4.96 4.98
CA GLY A 268 -0.71 4.61 3.54
C GLY A 268 0.18 3.46 3.05
N GLN A 269 0.96 2.76 3.87
CA GLN A 269 1.70 1.59 3.37
C GLN A 269 0.78 0.51 2.78
N ILE A 270 -0.35 0.24 3.44
CA ILE A 270 -1.35 -0.68 2.89
C ILE A 270 -2.10 -0.08 1.70
N SER A 271 -2.27 1.25 1.67
CA SER A 271 -2.91 1.89 0.53
C SER A 271 -2.05 1.73 -0.71
N VAL A 272 -0.72 1.67 -0.62
CA VAL A 272 0.14 1.35 -1.77
C VAL A 272 -0.11 -0.09 -2.27
N TRP A 273 -0.29 -1.06 -1.35
CA TRP A 273 -0.70 -2.42 -1.72
C TRP A 273 -2.09 -2.46 -2.38
N GLN A 274 -3.04 -1.66 -1.89
CA GLN A 274 -4.43 -1.60 -2.36
C GLN A 274 -4.57 -0.82 -3.69
N ASP A 275 -3.90 0.33 -3.82
CA ASP A 275 -3.94 1.25 -4.97
C ASP A 275 -3.25 0.64 -6.20
N SER A 276 -2.27 -0.24 -5.98
CA SER A 276 -1.64 -1.00 -7.06
C SER A 276 -2.60 -2.05 -7.68
N GLY A 277 -3.81 -2.21 -7.11
CA GLY A 277 -4.96 -2.81 -7.77
C GLY A 277 -5.05 -4.34 -7.64
N PRO A 278 -5.92 -4.98 -8.45
CA PRO A 278 -6.14 -6.43 -8.42
C PRO A 278 -4.88 -7.24 -8.76
N PHE A 279 -3.93 -6.67 -9.51
CA PHE A 279 -2.70 -7.36 -9.92
C PHE A 279 -1.77 -7.69 -8.76
N VAL A 280 -1.63 -6.80 -7.78
CA VAL A 280 -0.78 -7.06 -6.63
C VAL A 280 -1.39 -8.11 -5.72
N ARG A 281 -2.71 -8.04 -5.52
CA ARG A 281 -3.44 -9.07 -4.76
C ARG A 281 -3.34 -10.42 -5.46
N LYS A 282 -3.56 -10.48 -6.77
CA LYS A 282 -3.37 -11.68 -7.58
C LYS A 282 -1.95 -12.22 -7.44
N PHE A 283 -0.93 -11.36 -7.59
CA PHE A 283 0.46 -11.76 -7.39
C PHE A 283 0.75 -12.32 -5.99
N VAL A 284 0.23 -11.69 -4.92
CA VAL A 284 0.41 -12.19 -3.55
C VAL A 284 -0.33 -13.52 -3.34
N ARG A 285 -1.54 -13.68 -3.92
CA ARG A 285 -2.30 -14.94 -3.93
C ARG A 285 -1.51 -16.06 -4.61
N GLU A 286 -1.12 -15.85 -5.85
CA GLU A 286 -0.30 -16.78 -6.64
C GLU A 286 1.00 -17.17 -5.90
N ALA A 287 1.70 -16.16 -5.37
CA ALA A 287 3.01 -16.36 -4.75
C ALA A 287 3.00 -17.12 -3.42
N LEU A 288 1.93 -17.00 -2.63
CA LEU A 288 1.91 -17.46 -1.24
C LEU A 288 0.85 -18.53 -0.95
N PHE A 289 -0.22 -18.59 -1.74
CA PHE A 289 -1.42 -19.34 -1.41
C PHE A 289 -1.82 -20.36 -2.46
N GLU A 290 -1.57 -20.09 -3.74
CA GLU A 290 -1.91 -21.02 -4.83
C GLU A 290 -0.80 -22.07 -5.07
N GLY A 291 0.34 -21.91 -4.40
CA GLY A 291 1.51 -22.76 -4.61
C GLY A 291 2.10 -22.53 -6.01
N GLU A 292 3.42 -22.64 -6.14
CA GLU A 292 3.94 -22.95 -7.48
C GLU A 292 3.46 -24.38 -7.75
N ALA A 293 2.39 -24.54 -8.52
CA ALA A 293 2.12 -25.77 -9.23
C ALA A 293 3.42 -26.09 -9.96
N GLY A 294 4.24 -26.94 -9.35
CA GLY A 294 5.61 -27.14 -9.80
C GLY A 294 5.57 -27.53 -11.27
N PRO A 295 6.56 -27.13 -12.08
CA PRO A 295 6.62 -27.54 -13.49
C PRO A 295 6.61 -29.07 -13.68
N ASP A 296 6.83 -29.84 -12.60
CA ASP A 296 6.77 -31.30 -12.56
C ASP A 296 5.38 -31.88 -12.21
N ALA A 297 4.36 -31.05 -11.96
CA ALA A 297 2.97 -31.48 -11.75
C ALA A 297 2.25 -31.83 -13.07
N THR A 298 2.96 -31.85 -14.20
CA THR A 298 2.54 -32.59 -15.41
C THR A 298 2.86 -34.07 -15.23
N THR A 299 2.33 -34.70 -14.19
CA THR A 299 2.23 -36.17 -14.23
C THR A 299 1.11 -36.50 -15.20
N ASP A 300 1.48 -37.12 -16.32
CA ASP A 300 0.65 -37.82 -17.31
C ASP A 300 -0.20 -38.92 -16.64
N VAL A 301 -1.04 -38.56 -15.67
CA VAL A 301 -2.04 -39.44 -15.09
C VAL A 301 -3.25 -39.39 -16.02
N LYS A 302 -3.10 -40.07 -17.17
CA LYS A 302 -4.24 -40.54 -17.94
C LYS A 302 -4.98 -41.57 -17.09
N GLY A 303 -5.91 -41.14 -16.28
CA GLY A 303 -6.79 -42.07 -15.59
C GLY A 303 -7.48 -41.44 -14.39
N ASP A 304 -8.80 -41.31 -14.55
CA ASP A 304 -9.82 -41.09 -13.53
C ASP A 304 -10.08 -39.63 -13.15
N GLU A 305 -11.22 -39.11 -13.59
CA GLU A 305 -11.83 -37.82 -13.22
C GLU A 305 -12.31 -37.83 -11.75
N THR A 306 -11.50 -38.37 -10.84
CA THR A 306 -11.78 -38.19 -9.42
C THR A 306 -11.48 -36.73 -9.11
N GLU A 307 -12.53 -35.97 -8.79
CA GLU A 307 -12.45 -34.63 -8.22
C GLU A 307 -11.37 -34.63 -7.14
N VAL A 308 -10.18 -34.15 -7.49
CA VAL A 308 -9.12 -33.93 -6.52
C VAL A 308 -9.57 -32.71 -5.75
N ASP A 309 -10.17 -32.95 -4.57
CA ASP A 309 -10.47 -31.92 -3.57
C ASP A 309 -9.17 -31.15 -3.27
N GLU A 310 -8.93 -30.09 -4.03
CA GLU A 310 -7.77 -29.24 -3.85
C GLU A 310 -7.88 -28.61 -2.45
N PRO A 311 -6.86 -28.79 -1.58
CA PRO A 311 -6.94 -28.30 -0.22
C PRO A 311 -7.15 -26.79 -0.23
N PRO A 312 -7.96 -26.24 0.68
CA PRO A 312 -8.17 -24.80 0.74
C PRO A 312 -6.82 -24.09 0.91
N PRO A 313 -6.60 -22.94 0.24
CA PRO A 313 -5.32 -22.23 0.20
C PRO A 313 -4.88 -21.71 1.56
N LEU A 314 -5.84 -21.66 2.47
CA LEU A 314 -5.80 -21.00 3.74
C LEU A 314 -5.87 -22.09 4.81
N PRO A 315 -4.81 -22.28 5.62
CA PRO A 315 -4.80 -23.31 6.65
C PRO A 315 -5.93 -23.03 7.65
N PRO A 316 -6.69 -24.05 8.09
CA PRO A 316 -7.82 -23.83 8.97
C PRO A 316 -7.37 -23.15 10.26
N LEU A 317 -8.11 -22.12 10.70
CA LEU A 317 -7.89 -21.52 12.01
C LEU A 317 -8.15 -22.58 13.10
N PRO A 318 -7.48 -22.50 14.26
CA PRO A 318 -7.77 -23.38 15.40
C PRO A 318 -9.28 -23.41 15.67
N ALA A 319 -9.88 -24.53 16.08
CA ALA A 319 -11.33 -24.57 16.34
C ALA A 319 -11.77 -23.45 17.32
N ALA A 320 -12.95 -22.89 17.11
CA ALA A 320 -13.48 -21.84 17.98
C ALA A 320 -13.60 -22.38 19.41
N SER A 321 -13.00 -21.70 20.36
CA SER A 321 -13.17 -21.99 21.79
C SER A 321 -14.28 -21.11 22.36
N SER A 322 -14.94 -21.56 23.42
CA SER A 322 -15.97 -20.77 24.12
C SER A 322 -15.44 -19.49 24.76
N GLN A 323 -14.12 -19.31 24.81
CA GLN A 323 -13.42 -18.15 25.37
C GLN A 323 -12.60 -17.42 24.30
N GLU A 324 -12.97 -17.53 23.03
CA GLU A 324 -12.22 -16.89 21.95
C GLU A 324 -12.25 -15.35 22.07
N PRO A 325 -11.10 -14.67 21.94
CA PRO A 325 -11.02 -13.23 21.87
C PRO A 325 -11.88 -12.66 20.72
N PRO A 326 -12.61 -11.55 20.94
CA PRO A 326 -13.47 -10.94 19.92
C PRO A 326 -12.75 -10.62 18.60
N VAL A 327 -11.45 -10.28 18.67
CA VAL A 327 -10.62 -9.98 17.49
C VAL A 327 -10.43 -11.20 16.60
N LEU A 328 -10.26 -12.40 17.19
CA LEU A 328 -10.09 -13.65 16.45
C LEU A 328 -11.42 -14.09 15.82
N THR A 329 -12.53 -13.97 16.54
CA THR A 329 -13.86 -14.24 15.99
C THR A 329 -14.16 -13.34 14.79
N ARG A 330 -13.80 -12.05 14.88
CA ARG A 330 -13.93 -11.10 13.76
C ARG A 330 -13.00 -11.46 12.59
N TRP A 331 -11.78 -11.91 12.87
CA TRP A 331 -10.85 -12.38 11.85
C TRP A 331 -11.36 -13.62 11.11
N ARG A 332 -11.96 -14.59 11.81
CA ARG A 332 -12.58 -15.77 11.19
C ARG A 332 -13.66 -15.36 10.20
N ARG A 333 -14.56 -14.46 10.60
CA ARG A 333 -15.63 -13.96 9.73
C ARG A 333 -15.06 -13.31 8.46
N ALA A 334 -14.06 -12.44 8.62
CA ALA A 334 -13.39 -11.80 7.50
C ALA A 334 -12.75 -12.84 6.55
N ARG A 335 -12.15 -13.89 7.11
CA ARG A 335 -11.56 -15.00 6.35
C ARG A 335 -12.61 -15.84 5.62
N GLU A 336 -13.75 -16.14 6.25
CA GLU A 336 -14.86 -16.83 5.60
C GLU A 336 -15.39 -16.03 4.41
N ALA A 337 -15.59 -14.72 4.58
CA ALA A 337 -15.97 -13.82 3.50
C ALA A 337 -14.90 -13.76 2.39
N ALA A 338 -13.61 -13.77 2.75
CA ALA A 338 -12.50 -13.81 1.80
C ALA A 338 -12.54 -15.08 0.94
N MET A 339 -12.80 -16.25 1.53
CA MET A 339 -12.90 -17.51 0.80
C MET A 339 -14.11 -17.55 -0.13
N GLN A 340 -15.24 -16.97 0.28
CA GLN A 340 -16.41 -16.84 -0.60
C GLN A 340 -16.12 -15.95 -1.82
N LEU A 341 -15.47 -14.80 -1.60
CA LEU A 341 -15.07 -13.91 -2.70
C LEU A 341 -14.09 -14.60 -3.64
N TRP A 342 -13.10 -15.32 -3.10
CA TRP A 342 -12.11 -16.00 -3.91
C TRP A 342 -12.71 -17.16 -4.72
N ALA A 343 -13.59 -17.96 -4.13
CA ALA A 343 -14.35 -18.98 -4.88
C ALA A 343 -15.16 -18.36 -6.03
N SER A 344 -15.74 -17.18 -5.83
CA SER A 344 -16.45 -16.46 -6.89
C SER A 344 -15.52 -15.90 -7.98
N ASP A 345 -14.31 -15.44 -7.61
CA ASP A 345 -13.28 -15.01 -8.57
C ASP A 345 -12.87 -16.18 -9.46
N ILE A 346 -12.56 -17.35 -8.87
CA ILE A 346 -12.15 -18.56 -9.60
C ILE A 346 -13.26 -19.01 -10.56
N ALA A 347 -14.51 -19.08 -10.09
CA ALA A 347 -15.63 -19.47 -10.93
C ALA A 347 -15.84 -18.52 -12.11
N THR A 348 -15.59 -17.22 -11.91
CA THR A 348 -15.67 -16.22 -12.97
C THR A 348 -14.51 -16.34 -13.96
N GLU A 349 -13.29 -16.58 -13.50
CA GLU A 349 -12.13 -16.83 -14.37
C GLU A 349 -12.31 -18.10 -15.21
N ALA A 350 -12.88 -19.17 -14.63
CA ALA A 350 -13.19 -20.41 -15.36
C ALA A 350 -14.32 -20.22 -16.39
N GLY A 351 -15.41 -19.53 -16.03
CA GLY A 351 -16.57 -19.34 -16.90
C GLY A 351 -16.34 -18.40 -18.09
N LEU A 352 -15.33 -17.53 -18.04
CA LEU A 352 -14.96 -16.65 -19.15
C LEU A 352 -14.11 -17.36 -20.22
N GLY A 353 -13.60 -18.56 -19.94
CA GLY A 353 -12.77 -19.34 -20.86
C GLY A 353 -13.56 -20.17 -21.88
N GLU A 354 -14.83 -20.49 -21.62
CA GLU A 354 -15.56 -21.50 -22.41
C GLU A 354 -16.51 -20.92 -23.48
N GLY A 355 -16.54 -19.59 -23.68
CA GLY A 355 -17.60 -18.94 -24.48
C GLY A 355 -17.17 -17.98 -25.58
N GLN A 356 -15.87 -17.83 -25.87
CA GLN A 356 -15.40 -16.85 -26.87
C GLN A 356 -14.35 -17.41 -27.83
N GLU A 357 -14.51 -18.67 -28.24
CA GLU A 357 -14.09 -19.15 -29.57
C GLU A 357 -15.25 -18.94 -30.55
N GLU A 358 -15.56 -17.67 -30.88
CA GLU A 358 -16.26 -17.39 -32.13
C GLU A 358 -15.26 -16.77 -33.09
N CYS A 359 -14.73 -17.67 -33.93
CA CYS A 359 -14.60 -17.51 -35.38
C CYS A 359 -14.65 -16.07 -35.90
N GLU A 360 -13.49 -15.52 -36.23
CA GLU A 360 -13.30 -14.78 -37.48
C GLU A 360 -11.81 -14.85 -37.84
N GLU A 361 -11.41 -16.04 -38.31
CA GLU A 361 -10.37 -16.12 -39.34
C GLU A 361 -10.91 -15.41 -40.59
N GLU A 362 -10.97 -14.07 -40.60
CA GLU A 362 -10.85 -13.37 -41.87
C GLU A 362 -9.40 -13.56 -42.32
N GLU A 363 -9.20 -14.57 -43.17
CA GLU A 363 -8.07 -14.64 -44.10
C GLU A 363 -7.96 -13.30 -44.83
N VAL A 364 -7.22 -12.34 -44.27
CA VAL A 364 -6.67 -11.25 -45.05
C VAL A 364 -5.52 -11.87 -45.84
N SER A 365 -5.85 -12.44 -46.99
CA SER A 365 -4.90 -12.86 -48.01
C SER A 365 -4.03 -11.66 -48.38
N PHE A 366 -2.88 -11.53 -47.75
CA PHE A 366 -1.85 -10.59 -48.15
C PHE A 366 -1.18 -11.18 -49.38
N THR A 367 -1.73 -10.88 -50.56
CA THR A 367 -1.07 -11.19 -51.82
C THR A 367 0.18 -10.31 -51.92
N ASP A 368 1.33 -10.95 -51.79
CA ASP A 368 2.61 -10.46 -52.30
C ASP A 368 2.50 -10.24 -53.81
N ASP A 369 2.18 -9.03 -54.22
CA ASP A 369 2.35 -8.57 -55.60
C ASP A 369 2.77 -7.10 -55.56
N ASP A 370 4.09 -6.89 -55.58
CA ASP A 370 4.73 -5.98 -56.53
C ASP A 370 6.24 -5.96 -56.27
N ALA A 371 6.92 -6.83 -57.01
CA ALA A 371 8.31 -6.63 -57.39
C ALA A 371 8.38 -5.41 -58.31
N VAL A 372 8.98 -4.32 -57.83
CA VAL A 372 9.49 -3.27 -58.71
C VAL A 372 11.00 -3.19 -58.51
N ASP A 373 11.70 -3.88 -59.41
CA ASP A 373 13.03 -3.48 -59.87
C ASP A 373 12.97 -2.01 -60.29
N ASP A 374 13.76 -1.16 -59.65
CA ASP A 374 14.21 0.08 -60.28
C ASP A 374 15.71 0.25 -60.00
N ASP A 375 16.44 -0.32 -60.95
CA ASP A 375 17.81 -0.06 -61.30
C ASP A 375 17.90 1.36 -61.89
N VAL A 376 18.46 2.32 -61.13
CA VAL A 376 18.82 3.65 -61.67
C VAL A 376 20.21 4.03 -61.19
N CYS A 377 21.12 4.01 -62.17
CA CYS A 377 22.45 4.62 -62.34
C CYS A 377 23.14 5.33 -61.17
#